data_AF-A0A0S4R3A6-F1
#
_entry.id   AF-A0A0S4R3A6-F1
#
_cell.length_a   1.000
_cell.length_b   1.000
_cell.length_c   1.000
_cell.angle_alpha   90.00
_cell.angle_beta   90.00
_cell.angle_gamma   90.00
#
_symmetry.space_group_name_H-M   'P 1'
#
loop_
_entity.id
_entity.type
_entity.pdbx_description
1 polymer ?
#
loop_
_entity_poly.entity_id
_entity_poly.type
_entity_poly.pdbx_seq_one_letter_code
_entity_poly.pdbx_strand_id
1 'polypeptide(L)'
;MAGPSVAGPSVAGPSVAGRSAAGPSIADAVALATWAHNGQLDKAGEAYIGHPLRVMETVGRTAAGAGVDVAHARMAAILHDVVEDSDLTVTGLATAGYPSEVVAAVDALSHRDGEPVECYLARVAADRIAVVVKRADMADNSDPVRLARLPAERARELTIRYAGRRRLLDDLVVRNNAVVRNNAAARRLPENGPAAGGPQDHGAGHERS
;
A
#
# COMPACT_ATOMS: atom_id res chain seq x y z
N MET A 1 -37.10 19.37 22.75
CA MET A 1 -37.98 18.53 21.90
C MET A 1 -37.07 17.80 20.91
N ALA A 2 -36.63 16.60 21.26
CA ALA A 2 -35.77 15.78 20.41
C ALA A 2 -36.64 15.08 19.34
N GLY A 3 -36.35 15.34 18.06
CA GLY A 3 -36.99 14.64 16.96
C GLY A 3 -36.48 13.20 16.84
N PRO A 4 -37.27 12.28 16.25
CA PRO A 4 -36.90 10.88 16.20
C PRO A 4 -35.75 10.67 15.20
N SER A 5 -34.70 10.00 15.68
CA SER A 5 -33.60 9.48 14.88
C SER A 5 -34.14 8.38 13.95
N VAL A 6 -34.29 8.70 12.66
CA VAL A 6 -34.58 7.70 11.63
C VAL A 6 -33.27 7.00 11.25
N ALA A 7 -33.09 5.77 11.72
CA ALA A 7 -32.06 4.88 11.22
C ALA A 7 -32.32 4.62 9.72
N GLY A 8 -31.41 5.09 8.88
CA GLY A 8 -31.41 4.78 7.45
C GLY A 8 -31.21 3.27 7.22
N PRO A 9 -31.70 2.72 6.09
CA PRO A 9 -31.58 1.30 5.82
C PRO A 9 -30.10 0.94 5.61
N SER A 10 -29.61 -0.02 6.40
CA SER A 10 -28.33 -0.69 6.18
C SER A 10 -28.42 -1.46 4.87
N VAL A 11 -28.03 -0.83 3.77
CA VAL A 11 -27.87 -1.48 2.48
C VAL A 11 -26.64 -2.37 2.54
N ALA A 12 -26.86 -3.66 2.75
CA ALA A 12 -25.83 -4.68 2.59
C ALA A 12 -25.16 -4.48 1.22
N GLY A 13 -23.83 -4.40 1.21
CA GLY A 13 -23.04 -4.32 -0.01
C GLY A 13 -23.35 -5.48 -0.97
N PRO A 14 -22.98 -5.36 -2.25
CA PRO A 14 -23.35 -6.34 -3.26
C PRO A 14 -23.00 -7.77 -2.80
N SER A 15 -24.03 -8.61 -2.73
CA SER A 15 -23.87 -10.04 -2.50
C SER A 15 -23.05 -10.60 -3.66
N VAL A 16 -21.91 -11.22 -3.33
CA VAL A 16 -20.96 -11.82 -4.26
C VAL A 16 -21.55 -13.11 -4.83
N ALA A 17 -22.62 -12.99 -5.61
CA ALA A 17 -23.29 -14.10 -6.27
C ALA A 17 -22.60 -14.37 -7.62
N GLY A 18 -21.69 -15.36 -7.62
CA GLY A 18 -21.06 -15.91 -8.82
C GLY A 18 -19.53 -15.88 -8.80
N ARG A 19 -18.88 -16.51 -7.81
CA ARG A 19 -17.42 -16.65 -7.83
C ARG A 19 -16.99 -17.62 -8.93
N SER A 20 -16.26 -17.11 -9.92
CA SER A 20 -15.38 -17.91 -10.78
C SER A 20 -14.29 -18.58 -9.92
N ALA A 21 -13.67 -19.65 -10.42
CA ALA A 21 -12.54 -20.30 -9.73
C ALA A 21 -11.29 -19.39 -9.62
N ALA A 22 -11.27 -18.26 -10.34
CA ALA A 22 -10.31 -17.18 -10.20
C ALA A 22 -10.88 -16.08 -9.27
N GLY A 23 -10.04 -15.53 -8.40
CA GLY A 23 -10.41 -14.44 -7.48
C GLY A 23 -10.91 -13.17 -8.18
N PRO A 24 -11.24 -12.10 -7.41
CA PRO A 24 -11.81 -10.87 -7.95
C PRO A 24 -10.95 -10.25 -9.07
N SER A 25 -11.63 -9.77 -10.11
CA SER A 25 -11.04 -9.08 -11.24
C SER A 25 -10.90 -7.57 -11.00
N ILE A 26 -10.25 -6.86 -11.93
CA ILE A 26 -10.22 -5.39 -11.93
C ILE A 26 -11.63 -4.81 -12.04
N ALA A 27 -12.52 -5.45 -12.81
CA ALA A 27 -13.91 -5.01 -12.94
C ALA A 27 -14.65 -5.14 -11.60
N ASP A 28 -14.40 -6.20 -10.84
CA ASP A 28 -14.97 -6.37 -9.50
C ASP A 28 -14.45 -5.30 -8.52
N ALA A 29 -13.17 -4.95 -8.60
CA ALA A 29 -12.61 -3.84 -7.83
C ALA A 29 -13.27 -2.51 -8.17
N VAL A 30 -13.50 -2.21 -9.46
CA VAL A 30 -14.20 -1.00 -9.90
C VAL A 30 -15.63 -0.98 -9.38
N ALA A 31 -16.36 -2.09 -9.48
CA ALA A 31 -17.72 -2.19 -8.97
C ALA A 31 -17.77 -1.94 -7.46
N LEU A 32 -16.84 -2.53 -6.70
CA LEU A 32 -16.74 -2.35 -5.25
C LEU A 32 -16.43 -0.91 -4.86
N ALA A 33 -15.43 -0.28 -5.50
CA ALA A 33 -15.09 1.11 -5.23
C ALA A 33 -16.22 2.08 -5.63
N THR A 34 -16.92 1.80 -6.74
CA THR A 34 -18.08 2.58 -7.16
C THR A 34 -19.21 2.53 -6.13
N TRP A 35 -19.46 1.34 -5.55
CA TRP A 35 -20.42 1.18 -4.48
C TRP A 35 -19.97 1.90 -3.20
N ALA A 36 -18.70 1.73 -2.80
CA ALA A 36 -18.16 2.32 -1.58
C ALA A 36 -18.20 3.86 -1.59
N HIS A 37 -17.90 4.47 -2.74
CA HIS A 37 -17.88 5.92 -2.91
C HIS A 37 -19.19 6.49 -3.49
N ASN A 38 -20.29 5.73 -3.44
CA ASN A 38 -21.56 6.16 -4.01
C ASN A 38 -22.10 7.42 -3.30
N GLY A 39 -22.29 8.49 -4.06
CA GLY A 39 -22.74 9.79 -3.53
C GLY A 39 -21.62 10.65 -2.94
N GLN A 40 -20.39 10.15 -2.85
CA GLN A 40 -19.23 10.94 -2.42
C GLN A 40 -18.79 11.89 -3.53
N LEU A 41 -18.59 13.16 -3.16
CA LEU A 41 -18.06 14.18 -4.06
C LEU A 41 -16.62 14.51 -3.69
N ASP A 42 -15.81 14.80 -4.70
CA ASP A 42 -14.45 15.29 -4.51
C ASP A 42 -14.42 16.78 -4.14
N LYS A 43 -13.20 17.31 -3.92
CA LYS A 43 -13.00 18.71 -3.51
C LYS A 43 -13.48 19.73 -4.56
N ALA A 44 -13.70 19.32 -5.81
CA ALA A 44 -14.20 20.13 -6.91
C ALA A 44 -15.69 19.89 -7.21
N GLY A 45 -16.37 19.05 -6.42
CA GLY A 45 -17.79 18.74 -6.59
C GLY A 45 -18.09 17.63 -7.61
N GLU A 46 -17.08 16.95 -8.13
CA GLU A 46 -17.24 15.83 -9.08
C GLU A 46 -17.39 14.50 -8.33
N ALA A 47 -17.95 13.47 -8.99
CA ALA A 47 -18.06 12.14 -8.37
C ALA A 47 -16.69 11.58 -7.98
N TYR A 48 -16.52 11.16 -6.72
CA TYR A 48 -15.23 10.78 -6.17
C TYR A 48 -14.57 9.60 -6.90
N ILE A 49 -15.36 8.65 -7.41
CA ILE A 49 -14.88 7.47 -8.17
C ILE A 49 -13.95 7.84 -9.34
N GLY A 50 -14.07 9.06 -9.88
CA GLY A 50 -13.14 9.54 -10.90
C GLY A 50 -11.68 9.59 -10.43
N HIS A 51 -11.42 9.83 -9.15
CA HIS A 51 -10.07 9.84 -8.58
C HIS A 51 -9.41 8.45 -8.60
N PRO A 52 -9.97 7.39 -7.97
CA PRO A 52 -9.39 6.05 -8.03
C PRO A 52 -9.14 5.54 -9.46
N LEU A 53 -10.03 5.86 -10.42
CA LEU A 53 -9.85 5.47 -11.82
C LEU A 53 -8.65 6.17 -12.50
N ARG A 54 -8.42 7.46 -12.22
CA ARG A 54 -7.23 8.18 -12.73
C ARG A 54 -5.93 7.70 -12.08
N VAL A 55 -5.98 7.36 -10.79
CA VAL A 55 -4.85 6.73 -10.08
C VAL A 55 -4.54 5.38 -10.70
N MET A 56 -5.54 4.52 -10.92
CA MET A 56 -5.39 3.22 -11.61
C MET A 56 -4.74 3.37 -12.99
N GLU A 57 -5.19 4.34 -13.78
CA GLU A 57 -4.67 4.56 -15.13
C GLU A 57 -3.20 5.01 -15.09
N THR A 58 -2.83 5.87 -14.15
CA THR A 58 -1.43 6.24 -13.91
C THR A 58 -0.58 5.05 -13.46
N VAL A 59 -1.08 4.27 -12.51
CA VAL A 59 -0.41 3.05 -12.02
C VAL A 59 -0.20 2.03 -13.14
N GLY A 60 -1.16 1.89 -14.05
CA GLY A 60 -1.06 1.02 -15.22
C GLY A 60 0.15 1.33 -16.11
N ARG A 61 0.58 2.60 -16.16
CA ARG A 61 1.76 3.04 -16.93
C ARG A 61 3.07 2.89 -16.15
N THR A 62 3.03 2.96 -14.83
CA THR A 62 4.25 3.04 -13.99
C THR A 62 4.62 1.72 -13.29
N ALA A 63 3.67 0.82 -13.08
CA ALA A 63 3.86 -0.40 -12.29
C ALA A 63 4.94 -1.34 -12.84
N ALA A 64 4.95 -1.58 -14.16
CA ALA A 64 5.94 -2.45 -14.81
C ALA A 64 7.38 -1.93 -14.60
N GLY A 65 7.59 -0.62 -14.75
CA GLY A 65 8.91 0.01 -14.51
C GLY A 65 9.36 -0.05 -13.04
N ALA A 66 8.41 -0.18 -12.11
CA ALA A 66 8.68 -0.40 -10.69
C ALA A 66 8.88 -1.89 -10.33
N GLY A 67 8.71 -2.80 -11.30
CA GLY A 67 8.86 -4.24 -11.14
C GLY A 67 7.80 -4.89 -10.23
N VAL A 68 6.59 -4.33 -10.21
CA VAL A 68 5.44 -4.91 -9.49
C VAL A 68 4.39 -5.42 -10.47
N ASP A 69 3.56 -6.36 -10.03
CA ASP A 69 2.46 -6.88 -10.86
C ASP A 69 1.47 -5.76 -11.21
N VAL A 70 1.22 -5.57 -12.50
CA VAL A 70 0.40 -4.46 -13.00
C VAL A 70 -1.07 -4.65 -12.64
N ALA A 71 -1.58 -5.89 -12.64
CA ALA A 71 -2.97 -6.16 -12.32
C ALA A 71 -3.23 -5.91 -10.82
N HIS A 72 -2.37 -6.41 -9.95
CA HIS A 72 -2.46 -6.19 -8.51
C HIS A 72 -2.31 -4.70 -8.18
N ALA A 73 -1.36 -3.99 -8.81
CA ALA A 73 -1.19 -2.56 -8.58
C ALA A 73 -2.42 -1.76 -9.02
N ARG A 74 -3.05 -2.12 -10.15
CA ARG A 74 -4.31 -1.51 -10.59
C ARG A 74 -5.47 -1.78 -9.62
N MET A 75 -5.61 -3.01 -9.12
CA MET A 75 -6.62 -3.32 -8.10
C MET A 75 -6.40 -2.50 -6.83
N ALA A 76 -5.18 -2.44 -6.31
CA ALA A 76 -4.84 -1.64 -5.13
C ALA A 76 -5.10 -0.15 -5.36
N ALA A 77 -4.83 0.38 -6.56
CA ALA A 77 -5.13 1.75 -6.92
C ALA A 77 -6.64 2.08 -6.88
N ILE A 78 -7.47 1.17 -7.38
CA ILE A 78 -8.93 1.32 -7.33
C ILE A 78 -9.44 1.29 -5.88
N LEU A 79 -8.85 0.46 -5.03
CA LEU A 79 -9.32 0.18 -3.68
C LEU A 79 -8.64 1.03 -2.59
N HIS A 80 -7.71 1.93 -2.94
CA HIS A 80 -6.79 2.51 -1.94
C HIS A 80 -7.48 3.32 -0.82
N ASP A 81 -8.62 3.94 -1.10
CA ASP A 81 -9.37 4.75 -0.14
C ASP A 81 -10.62 4.04 0.41
N VAL A 82 -10.99 2.86 -0.11
CA VAL A 82 -12.31 2.27 0.23
C VAL A 82 -12.41 1.88 1.70
N VAL A 83 -11.29 1.57 2.34
CA VAL A 83 -11.25 1.24 3.78
C VAL A 83 -11.25 2.50 4.65
N GLU A 84 -10.76 3.64 4.14
CA GLU A 84 -10.80 4.92 4.86
C GLU A 84 -12.18 5.58 4.76
N ASP A 85 -12.82 5.49 3.59
CA ASP A 85 -14.02 6.25 3.25
C ASP A 85 -15.33 5.44 3.32
N SER A 86 -15.29 4.17 3.73
CA SER A 86 -16.49 3.32 3.84
C SER A 86 -16.38 2.29 4.97
N ASP A 87 -17.45 1.53 5.21
CA ASP A 87 -17.49 0.44 6.20
C ASP A 87 -16.71 -0.82 5.77
N LEU A 88 -16.05 -0.81 4.60
CA LEU A 88 -15.21 -1.92 4.15
C LEU A 88 -13.96 -2.03 5.02
N THR A 89 -13.53 -3.27 5.26
CA THR A 89 -12.33 -3.56 6.06
C THR A 89 -11.31 -4.34 5.25
N VAL A 90 -10.03 -4.25 5.64
CA VAL A 90 -8.93 -5.06 5.10
C VAL A 90 -9.28 -6.56 5.14
N THR A 91 -9.84 -7.03 6.27
CA THR A 91 -10.32 -8.41 6.44
C THR A 91 -11.47 -8.74 5.48
N GLY A 92 -12.37 -7.79 5.23
CA GLY A 92 -13.44 -7.93 4.24
C GLY A 92 -12.89 -8.14 2.83
N LEU A 93 -11.87 -7.38 2.43
CA LEU A 93 -11.21 -7.56 1.13
C LEU A 93 -10.54 -8.94 1.02
N ALA A 94 -9.85 -9.39 2.07
CA ALA A 94 -9.26 -10.74 2.10
C ALA A 94 -10.34 -11.83 1.98
N THR A 95 -11.46 -11.68 2.70
CA THR A 95 -12.57 -12.64 2.67
C THR A 95 -13.28 -12.66 1.32
N ALA A 96 -13.31 -11.52 0.61
CA ALA A 96 -13.81 -11.43 -0.76
C ALA A 96 -12.88 -12.12 -1.78
N GLY A 97 -11.68 -12.54 -1.38
CA GLY A 97 -10.75 -13.30 -2.20
C GLY A 97 -9.75 -12.45 -2.99
N TYR A 98 -9.61 -11.16 -2.66
CA TYR A 98 -8.59 -10.32 -3.30
C TYR A 98 -7.17 -10.87 -3.01
N PRO A 99 -6.22 -10.76 -3.96
CA PRO A 99 -4.86 -11.25 -3.77
C PRO A 99 -4.20 -10.63 -2.52
N SER A 100 -3.39 -11.41 -1.81
CA SER A 100 -2.74 -10.98 -0.56
C SER A 100 -1.93 -9.70 -0.71
N GLU A 101 -1.27 -9.51 -1.85
CA GLU A 101 -0.47 -8.35 -2.20
C GLU A 101 -1.32 -7.11 -2.41
N VAL A 102 -2.55 -7.27 -2.94
CA VAL A 102 -3.52 -6.18 -3.05
C VAL A 102 -4.01 -5.78 -1.66
N VAL A 103 -4.38 -6.76 -0.83
CA VAL A 103 -4.86 -6.51 0.54
C VAL A 103 -3.79 -5.84 1.39
N ALA A 104 -2.54 -6.32 1.32
CA ALA A 104 -1.40 -5.72 2.04
C ALA A 104 -1.12 -4.29 1.58
N ALA A 105 -1.18 -4.03 0.27
CA ALA A 105 -1.02 -2.69 -0.26
C ALA A 105 -2.15 -1.75 0.21
N VAL A 106 -3.40 -2.20 0.20
CA VAL A 106 -4.54 -1.40 0.69
C VAL A 106 -4.38 -1.10 2.18
N ASP A 107 -4.06 -2.08 3.03
CA ASP A 107 -3.78 -1.82 4.46
C ASP A 107 -2.65 -0.80 4.66
N ALA A 108 -1.57 -0.91 3.87
CA ALA A 108 -0.47 0.05 3.91
C ALA A 108 -0.90 1.46 3.48
N LEU A 109 -1.80 1.55 2.50
CA LEU A 109 -2.35 2.80 1.96
C LEU A 109 -3.42 3.43 2.85
N SER A 110 -4.06 2.67 3.72
CA SER A 110 -5.05 3.19 4.68
C SER A 110 -4.37 3.81 5.90
N HIS A 111 -4.48 5.12 6.03
CA HIS A 111 -4.03 5.92 7.16
C HIS A 111 -4.92 5.64 8.37
N ARG A 112 -4.30 5.24 9.49
CA ARG A 112 -5.03 4.88 10.72
C ARG A 112 -5.32 6.10 11.58
N ASP A 113 -6.43 6.06 12.30
CA ASP A 113 -6.78 7.11 13.25
C ASP A 113 -5.66 7.35 14.28
N GLY A 114 -5.21 8.60 14.38
CA GLY A 114 -4.13 9.01 15.28
C GLY A 114 -2.73 8.60 14.85
N GLU A 115 -2.55 7.96 13.70
CA GLU A 115 -1.22 7.57 13.21
C GLU A 115 -0.44 8.80 12.71
N PRO A 116 0.81 9.01 13.15
CA PRO A 116 1.67 10.05 12.59
C PRO A 116 1.92 9.82 11.09
N VAL A 117 1.99 10.89 10.31
CA VAL A 117 2.18 10.83 8.85
C VAL A 117 3.47 10.09 8.48
N GLU A 118 4.52 10.25 9.27
CA GLU A 118 5.80 9.56 9.10
C GLU A 118 5.67 8.05 9.29
N CYS A 119 4.89 7.61 10.29
CA CYS A 119 4.62 6.18 10.53
C CYS A 119 3.77 5.59 9.40
N TYR A 120 2.72 6.30 8.99
CA TYR A 120 1.89 5.92 7.85
C TYR A 120 2.74 5.76 6.57
N LEU A 121 3.51 6.79 6.20
CA LEU A 121 4.35 6.74 5.00
C LEU A 121 5.50 5.73 5.11
N ALA A 122 5.94 5.38 6.33
CA ALA A 122 6.91 4.30 6.51
C ALA A 122 6.30 2.92 6.19
N ARG A 123 5.02 2.69 6.54
CA ARG A 123 4.30 1.47 6.12
C ARG A 123 4.11 1.44 4.60
N VAL A 124 3.70 2.57 4.02
CA VAL A 124 3.61 2.70 2.55
C VAL A 124 4.97 2.39 1.91
N ALA A 125 6.08 2.94 2.43
CA ALA A 125 7.42 2.71 1.90
C ALA A 125 7.93 1.27 2.04
N ALA A 126 7.31 0.47 2.92
CA ALA A 126 7.64 -0.94 3.10
C ALA A 126 6.99 -1.84 2.03
N ASP A 127 5.93 -1.37 1.35
CA ASP A 127 5.21 -2.13 0.34
C ASP A 127 5.39 -1.51 -1.06
N ARG A 128 5.90 -2.31 -2.00
CA ARG A 128 6.26 -1.81 -3.35
C ARG A 128 5.03 -1.39 -4.16
N ILE A 129 3.89 -2.07 -4.00
CA ILE A 129 2.65 -1.70 -4.68
C ILE A 129 2.11 -0.41 -4.06
N ALA A 130 2.07 -0.32 -2.73
CA ALA A 130 1.63 0.87 -2.01
C ALA A 130 2.45 2.11 -2.40
N VAL A 131 3.78 1.99 -2.57
CA VAL A 131 4.61 3.10 -3.08
C VAL A 131 4.13 3.57 -4.46
N VAL A 132 3.90 2.65 -5.40
CA VAL A 132 3.48 3.02 -6.77
C VAL A 132 2.11 3.71 -6.74
N VAL A 133 1.17 3.16 -5.99
CA VAL A 133 -0.18 3.73 -5.85
C VAL A 133 -0.11 5.09 -5.15
N LYS A 134 0.61 5.22 -4.04
CA LYS A 134 0.67 6.48 -3.30
C LYS A 134 1.31 7.61 -4.09
N ARG A 135 2.28 7.29 -4.95
CA ARG A 135 2.87 8.25 -5.89
C ARG A 135 1.85 8.75 -6.90
N ALA A 136 1.03 7.85 -7.46
CA ALA A 136 -0.02 8.20 -8.40
C ALA A 136 -1.16 8.99 -7.72
N ASP A 137 -1.56 8.61 -6.51
CA ASP A 137 -2.50 9.35 -5.66
C ASP A 137 -2.02 10.80 -5.45
N MET A 138 -0.79 10.97 -4.95
CA MET A 138 -0.22 12.30 -4.74
C MET A 138 -0.12 13.12 -6.03
N ALA A 139 0.15 12.48 -7.17
CA ALA A 139 0.17 13.14 -8.47
C ALA A 139 -1.21 13.62 -8.89
N ASP A 140 -2.26 12.80 -8.75
CA ASP A 140 -3.64 13.21 -9.04
C ASP A 140 -4.13 14.32 -8.10
N ASN A 141 -3.75 14.24 -6.83
CA ASN A 141 -4.09 15.21 -5.80
C ASN A 141 -3.34 16.55 -5.94
N SER A 142 -2.26 16.59 -6.72
CA SER A 142 -1.49 17.80 -7.02
C SER A 142 -1.55 18.20 -8.50
N ASP A 143 -2.46 17.61 -9.28
CA ASP A 143 -2.64 17.91 -10.69
C ASP A 143 -3.02 19.39 -10.91
N PRO A 144 -2.25 20.17 -11.72
CA PRO A 144 -2.51 21.60 -11.90
C PRO A 144 -3.88 21.92 -12.49
N VAL A 145 -4.42 21.08 -13.39
CA VAL A 145 -5.72 21.29 -14.01
C VAL A 145 -6.84 21.11 -12.98
N ARG A 146 -6.70 20.14 -12.06
CA ARG A 146 -7.63 19.94 -10.94
C ARG A 146 -7.50 21.04 -9.89
N LEU A 147 -6.27 21.40 -9.53
CA LEU A 147 -6.03 22.46 -8.54
C LEU A 147 -6.56 23.82 -9.03
N ALA A 148 -6.54 24.08 -10.34
CA ALA A 148 -7.11 25.31 -10.92
C ALA A 148 -8.62 25.45 -10.71
N ARG A 149 -9.33 24.37 -10.35
CA ARG A 149 -10.76 24.38 -10.03
C ARG A 149 -11.05 24.70 -8.56
N LEU A 150 -10.01 24.82 -7.73
CA LEU A 150 -10.12 25.08 -6.30
C LEU A 150 -9.81 26.56 -5.99
N PRO A 151 -10.24 27.08 -4.82
CA PRO A 151 -9.77 28.36 -4.33
C PRO A 151 -8.23 28.42 -4.27
N ALA A 152 -7.65 29.55 -4.66
CA ALA A 152 -6.20 29.68 -4.85
C ALA A 152 -5.39 29.33 -3.59
N GLU A 153 -5.88 29.71 -2.41
CA GLU A 153 -5.27 29.33 -1.13
C GLU A 153 -5.25 27.82 -0.94
N ARG A 154 -6.40 27.17 -1.15
CA ARG A 154 -6.52 25.71 -1.05
C ARG A 154 -5.62 24.99 -2.04
N ALA A 155 -5.52 25.48 -3.27
CA ALA A 155 -4.63 24.92 -4.29
C ALA A 155 -3.14 25.01 -3.87
N ARG A 156 -2.72 26.13 -3.27
CA ARG A 156 -1.36 26.32 -2.75
C ARG A 156 -1.07 25.37 -1.59
N GLU A 157 -1.99 25.25 -0.63
CA GLU A 157 -1.85 24.33 0.51
C GLU A 157 -1.66 22.89 0.06
N LEU A 158 -2.49 22.41 -0.86
CA LEU A 158 -2.40 21.03 -1.36
C LEU A 158 -1.08 20.80 -2.09
N THR A 159 -0.66 21.75 -2.93
CA THR A 159 0.65 21.70 -3.61
C THR A 159 1.79 21.52 -2.60
N ILE A 160 1.86 22.37 -1.56
CA ILE A 160 2.91 22.31 -0.55
C ILE A 160 2.85 20.99 0.22
N ARG A 161 1.64 20.59 0.66
CA ARG A 161 1.40 19.37 1.43
C ARG A 161 1.87 18.13 0.67
N TYR A 162 1.43 17.94 -0.57
CA TYR A 162 1.77 16.75 -1.34
C TYR A 162 3.22 16.76 -1.83
N ALA A 163 3.82 17.92 -2.11
CA ALA A 163 5.25 18.02 -2.38
C ALA A 163 6.09 17.57 -1.17
N GLY A 164 5.71 17.98 0.06
CA GLY A 164 6.36 17.54 1.29
C GLY A 164 6.22 16.03 1.51
N ARG A 165 4.99 15.50 1.41
CA ARG A 165 4.74 14.06 1.56
C ARG A 165 5.45 13.22 0.50
N ARG A 166 5.55 13.70 -0.74
CA ARG A 166 6.27 13.02 -1.83
C ARG A 166 7.76 12.87 -1.50
N ARG A 167 8.41 13.94 -1.03
CA ARG A 167 9.82 13.91 -0.60
C ARG A 167 10.03 12.95 0.56
N LEU A 168 9.17 13.03 1.59
CA LEU A 168 9.25 12.13 2.74
C LEU A 168 9.12 10.66 2.32
N LEU A 169 8.16 10.34 1.45
CA LEU A 169 8.01 8.99 0.91
C LEU A 169 9.25 8.53 0.14
N ASP A 170 9.83 9.38 -0.70
CA ASP A 170 11.04 9.03 -1.45
C ASP A 170 12.24 8.76 -0.52
N ASP A 171 12.42 9.58 0.51
CA ASP A 171 13.47 9.36 1.52
C ASP A 171 13.27 8.03 2.27
N LEU A 172 12.03 7.72 2.67
CA LEU A 172 11.70 6.48 3.37
C LEU A 172 11.92 5.25 2.48
N VAL A 173 11.58 5.32 1.19
CA VAL A 173 11.83 4.25 0.22
C VAL A 173 13.34 3.99 0.07
N VAL A 174 14.15 5.05 -0.03
CA VAL A 174 15.62 4.92 -0.10
C VAL A 174 16.17 4.26 1.16
N ARG A 175 15.72 4.70 2.35
CA ARG A 175 16.13 4.11 3.64
C ARG A 175 15.74 2.64 3.73
N ASN A 176 14.50 2.30 3.40
CA ASN A 176 14.00 0.92 3.44
C ASN A 176 14.82 0.01 2.50
N ASN A 177 15.08 0.47 1.27
CA ASN A 177 15.91 -0.27 0.32
C ASN A 177 17.36 -0.46 0.80
N ALA A 178 17.92 0.50 1.55
CA ALA A 178 19.24 0.33 2.17
C ALA A 178 19.23 -0.73 3.28
N VAL A 179 18.22 -0.72 4.15
CA VAL A 179 18.06 -1.73 5.21
C VAL A 179 17.90 -3.13 4.64
N VAL A 180 17.06 -3.32 3.63
CA VAL A 180 16.86 -4.63 2.98
C VAL A 180 18.16 -5.14 2.36
N ARG A 181 18.92 -4.28 1.67
CA ARG A 181 20.22 -4.64 1.09
C ARG A 181 21.25 -5.02 2.16
N ASN A 182 21.36 -4.24 3.24
CA ASN A 182 22.28 -4.51 4.33
C ASN A 182 21.96 -5.84 5.03
N ASN A 183 20.67 -6.10 5.28
CA ASN A 183 20.22 -7.36 5.87
C ASN A 183 20.51 -8.56 4.97
N ALA A 184 20.32 -8.42 3.65
CA ALA A 184 20.66 -9.46 2.69
C ALA A 184 22.17 -9.72 2.62
N ALA A 185 23.01 -8.68 2.76
CA ALA A 185 24.46 -8.82 2.80
C ALA A 185 24.94 -9.51 4.10
N ALA A 186 24.38 -9.13 5.26
CA ALA A 186 24.72 -9.73 6.55
C ALA A 186 24.43 -11.24 6.60
N ARG A 187 23.35 -11.69 5.95
CA ARG A 187 22.97 -13.12 5.85
C ARG A 187 23.87 -13.94 4.90
N ARG A 188 24.74 -13.30 4.11
CA ARG A 188 25.61 -13.96 3.12
C ARG A 188 27.06 -14.12 3.59
N LEU A 189 27.43 -13.60 4.77
CA LEU A 189 28.76 -13.82 5.34
C LEU A 189 28.82 -15.23 5.97
N PRO A 190 29.81 -16.08 5.62
CA PRO A 190 29.96 -17.39 6.25
C PRO A 190 30.39 -17.21 7.72
N GLU A 191 29.77 -17.97 8.62
CA GLU A 191 30.22 -18.08 10.01
C GLU A 191 31.64 -18.66 10.02
N ASN A 192 32.64 -17.84 10.32
CA ASN A 192 33.98 -18.33 10.65
C ASN A 192 33.90 -19.08 11.99
N GLY A 193 33.68 -20.39 11.92
CA GLY A 193 33.77 -21.30 13.07
C GLY A 193 35.20 -21.35 13.62
N PRO A 194 35.37 -21.59 14.94
CA PRO A 194 36.69 -21.52 15.57
C PRO A 194 37.58 -22.68 15.11
N ALA A 195 38.84 -22.38 14.82
CA ALA A 195 39.87 -23.37 14.53
C ALA A 195 40.14 -24.23 15.78
N ALA A 196 39.54 -25.41 15.84
CA ALA A 196 39.90 -26.46 16.79
C ALA A 196 40.73 -27.52 16.06
N GLY A 197 41.99 -27.66 16.45
CA GLY A 197 42.86 -28.69 15.87
C GLY A 197 44.31 -28.60 16.30
N GLY A 198 44.58 -28.80 17.58
CA GLY A 198 45.90 -29.21 18.04
C GLY A 198 45.78 -30.53 18.79
N PRO A 199 46.51 -31.59 18.41
CA PRO A 199 46.76 -32.71 19.31
C PRO A 199 48.21 -32.68 19.81
N GLN A 200 48.32 -32.81 21.12
CA GLN A 200 49.54 -33.12 21.87
C GLN A 200 49.89 -34.59 21.62
N ASP A 201 51.14 -34.87 21.26
CA ASP A 201 51.67 -36.24 21.18
C ASP A 201 52.49 -36.55 22.44
N HIS A 202 51.99 -37.50 23.23
CA HIS A 202 52.68 -38.12 24.35
C HIS A 202 52.81 -39.62 24.06
N GLY A 203 53.86 -40.01 23.33
CA GLY A 203 54.25 -41.41 23.13
C GLY A 203 55.37 -41.83 24.10
N ALA A 204 55.02 -42.48 25.20
CA ALA A 204 55.96 -43.14 26.12
C ALA A 204 56.10 -44.64 25.78
N GLY A 205 57.33 -45.05 25.49
CA GLY A 205 58.01 -46.29 25.90
C GLY A 205 57.38 -47.69 25.72
N HIS A 206 58.04 -48.54 24.92
CA HIS A 206 58.40 -49.93 25.29
C HIS A 206 59.45 -50.49 24.30
N GLU A 207 60.69 -50.75 24.76
CA GLU A 207 61.30 -52.09 24.98
C GLU A 207 61.77 -52.82 23.69
N ARG A 208 63.09 -52.86 23.43
CA ARG A 208 64.10 -53.91 23.76
C ARG A 208 64.25 -55.01 22.69
N SER A 209 65.33 -54.92 21.90
CA SER A 209 66.42 -55.92 21.73
C SER A 209 67.18 -55.66 20.45
#